data_AF-A0A1I1DE39-F1
#
_entry.id   AF-A0A1I1DE39-F1
#
_cell.length_a   1.000
_cell.length_b   1.000
_cell.length_c   1.000
_cell.angle_alpha   90.00
_cell.angle_beta   90.00
_cell.angle_gamma   90.00
#
_symmetry.space_group_name_H-M   'P 1'
#
loop_
_entity.id
_entity.type
_entity.pdbx_description
1 polymer ?
#
loop_
_entity_poly.entity_id
_entity_poly.type
_entity_poly.pdbx_seq_one_letter_code
_entity_poly.pdbx_strand_id
1 'polypeptide(L)'
;MKLFKYSIIFIVFIGLACQDVDHMSKPKNLIPEDKMVNVLTEMALVNAARNYNKVMLEQTGIKPDQYIYDKFGIDSTQFEKSNAYYTENYDDYERVFDKVKDSLQSLKTYIDEVVAEEKRVEDSIKKAKREKNRPEFKKQVDSTEVDSTVIDSISIEGEKILDSLKQNEASNGISSKRELDPSGFFFF
;
A
#
# COMPACT_ATOMS: atom_id res chain seq x y z
N MET A 1 -15.61 -17.56 -60.88
CA MET A 1 -16.00 -18.77 -60.12
C MET A 1 -15.06 -19.12 -58.96
N LYS A 2 -13.73 -18.92 -59.05
CA LYS A 2 -12.80 -19.24 -57.93
C LYS A 2 -13.01 -18.36 -56.69
N LEU A 3 -13.33 -17.08 -56.85
CA LEU A 3 -13.62 -16.15 -55.74
C LEU A 3 -14.89 -16.51 -54.94
N PHE A 4 -15.90 -17.07 -55.61
CA PHE A 4 -17.14 -17.51 -54.96
C PHE A 4 -16.92 -18.72 -54.04
N LYS A 5 -15.97 -19.61 -54.41
CA LYS A 5 -15.56 -20.75 -53.57
C LYS A 5 -14.85 -20.28 -52.30
N TYR A 6 -13.97 -19.27 -52.40
CA TYR A 6 -13.31 -18.70 -51.23
C TYR A 6 -14.28 -17.92 -50.32
N SER A 7 -15.29 -17.27 -50.89
CA SER A 7 -16.35 -16.58 -50.13
C SER A 7 -17.19 -17.54 -49.28
N ILE A 8 -17.52 -18.73 -49.80
CA ILE A 8 -18.24 -19.77 -49.04
C ILE A 8 -17.36 -20.34 -47.91
N ILE A 9 -16.06 -20.57 -48.16
CA ILE A 9 -15.12 -21.04 -47.14
C ILE A 9 -14.97 -20.01 -46.00
N PHE A 10 -14.93 -18.72 -46.33
CA PHE A 10 -14.86 -17.63 -45.34
C PHE A 10 -16.13 -17.56 -44.47
N ILE A 11 -17.30 -17.74 -45.07
CA ILE A 11 -18.59 -17.75 -44.34
C ILE A 11 -18.71 -18.96 -43.40
N VAL A 12 -18.20 -20.13 -43.79
CA VAL A 12 -18.15 -21.32 -42.93
C VAL A 12 -17.19 -21.11 -41.76
N PHE A 13 -16.06 -20.43 -41.99
CA PHE A 13 -15.11 -20.08 -40.93
C PHE A 13 -15.70 -19.10 -39.90
N ILE A 14 -16.52 -18.13 -40.34
CA ILE A 14 -17.23 -17.21 -39.44
C ILE A 14 -18.30 -17.94 -38.62
N GLY A 15 -18.97 -18.95 -39.20
CA GLY A 15 -19.97 -19.76 -38.49
C GLY A 15 -19.40 -20.58 -37.32
N LEU A 16 -18.10 -20.89 -37.33
CA LEU A 16 -17.41 -21.58 -36.22
C LEU A 16 -17.01 -20.64 -35.07
N ALA A 17 -17.13 -19.32 -35.24
CA ALA A 17 -16.79 -18.33 -34.22
C ALA A 17 -17.95 -18.01 -33.27
N CYS A 18 -19.13 -18.61 -33.48
CA CYS A 18 -20.24 -18.52 -32.54
C CYS A 18 -19.95 -19.44 -31.36
N GLN A 19 -19.19 -18.93 -30.39
CA GLN A 19 -18.96 -19.58 -29.11
C GLN A 19 -20.18 -19.29 -28.23
N ASP A 20 -20.88 -20.34 -27.80
CA ASP A 20 -21.92 -20.21 -26.78
C ASP A 20 -21.22 -19.69 -25.52
N VAL A 21 -21.60 -18.49 -25.06
CA VAL A 21 -20.99 -17.86 -23.90
C VAL A 21 -21.65 -18.49 -22.68
N ASP A 22 -21.08 -19.62 -22.22
CA ASP A 22 -21.56 -20.29 -21.02
C ASP A 22 -21.32 -19.35 -19.83
N HIS A 23 -22.39 -18.71 -19.35
CA HIS A 23 -22.32 -17.81 -18.20
C HIS A 23 -21.87 -18.62 -16.98
N MET A 24 -20.73 -18.25 -16.40
CA MET A 24 -20.21 -18.91 -15.22
C MET A 24 -21.22 -18.79 -14.08
N SER A 25 -21.78 -19.93 -13.69
CA SER A 25 -22.66 -20.01 -12.54
C SER A 25 -21.93 -19.51 -11.28
N LYS A 26 -22.63 -18.75 -10.44
CA LYS A 26 -22.08 -18.18 -9.21
C LYS A 26 -21.43 -19.28 -8.34
N PRO A 27 -20.12 -19.22 -8.05
CA PRO A 27 -19.47 -20.25 -7.26
C PRO A 27 -20.02 -20.26 -5.82
N LYS A 28 -20.17 -21.46 -5.24
CA LYS A 28 -20.71 -21.62 -3.87
C LYS A 28 -19.87 -20.90 -2.81
N ASN A 29 -18.56 -20.80 -3.04
CA ASN A 29 -17.59 -20.16 -2.17
C ASN A 29 -17.09 -18.82 -2.75
N LEU A 30 -17.96 -18.06 -3.42
CA LEU A 30 -17.60 -16.73 -3.94
C LEU A 30 -17.03 -15.82 -2.84
N ILE A 31 -15.87 -15.21 -3.10
CA ILE A 31 -15.34 -14.13 -2.26
C ILE A 31 -16.29 -12.92 -2.41
N PRO A 32 -16.89 -12.41 -1.32
CA PRO A 32 -17.78 -11.25 -1.39
C PRO A 32 -17.09 -10.01 -1.97
N GLU A 33 -17.85 -9.10 -2.57
CA GLU A 33 -17.31 -7.93 -3.30
C GLU A 33 -16.34 -7.11 -2.42
N ASP A 34 -16.78 -6.72 -1.22
CA ASP A 34 -15.93 -5.93 -0.31
C ASP A 34 -14.68 -6.71 0.12
N LYS A 35 -14.79 -8.03 0.34
CA LYS A 35 -13.61 -8.86 0.62
C LYS A 35 -12.68 -8.96 -0.59
N MET A 36 -13.21 -8.98 -1.81
CA MET A 36 -12.43 -9.00 -3.04
C MET A 36 -11.66 -7.69 -3.24
N VAL A 37 -12.28 -6.54 -2.95
CA VAL A 37 -11.61 -5.23 -2.93
C VAL A 37 -10.38 -5.29 -2.01
N ASN A 38 -10.55 -5.86 -0.82
CA ASN A 38 -9.49 -5.97 0.18
C ASN A 38 -8.34 -6.87 -0.30
N VAL A 39 -8.68 -8.02 -0.88
CA VAL A 39 -7.72 -8.98 -1.46
C VAL A 39 -6.92 -8.35 -2.61
N LEU A 40 -7.61 -7.70 -3.55
CA LEU A 40 -6.97 -7.09 -4.72
C LEU A 40 -6.11 -5.88 -4.34
N THR A 41 -6.54 -5.10 -3.34
CA THR A 41 -5.75 -3.99 -2.79
C THR A 41 -4.45 -4.52 -2.17
N GLU A 42 -4.52 -5.55 -1.33
CA GLU A 42 -3.32 -6.18 -0.75
C GLU A 42 -2.41 -6.76 -1.83
N MET A 43 -2.97 -7.46 -2.82
CA MET A 43 -2.22 -8.02 -3.93
C MET A 43 -1.50 -6.93 -4.74
N ALA A 44 -2.14 -5.79 -4.98
CA ALA A 44 -1.51 -4.63 -5.62
C ALA A 44 -0.33 -4.09 -4.80
N LEU A 45 -0.48 -3.96 -3.47
CA LEU A 45 0.57 -3.49 -2.57
C LEU A 45 1.76 -4.44 -2.51
N VAL A 46 1.51 -5.74 -2.38
CA VAL A 46 2.56 -6.76 -2.36
C VAL A 46 3.30 -6.81 -3.70
N ASN A 47 2.58 -6.69 -4.82
CA ASN A 47 3.20 -6.59 -6.14
C ASN A 47 4.05 -5.33 -6.30
N ALA A 48 3.58 -4.19 -5.80
CA ALA A 48 4.36 -2.95 -5.79
C ALA A 48 5.65 -3.10 -4.95
N ALA A 49 5.57 -3.70 -3.77
CA ALA A 49 6.73 -3.99 -2.92
C ALA A 49 7.74 -4.92 -3.62
N ARG A 50 7.25 -5.99 -4.27
CA ARG A 50 8.07 -6.91 -5.07
C ARG A 50 8.78 -6.20 -6.21
N ASN A 51 8.09 -5.29 -6.90
CA ASN A 51 8.65 -4.53 -8.01
C ASN A 51 9.66 -3.47 -7.53
N TYR A 52 9.45 -2.90 -6.34
CA TYR A 52 10.38 -1.94 -5.74
C TYR A 52 11.70 -2.59 -5.35
N ASN A 53 11.67 -3.71 -4.62
CA ASN A 53 12.88 -4.44 -4.25
C ASN A 53 12.60 -5.94 -4.10
N LYS A 54 12.75 -6.67 -5.20
CA LYS A 54 12.56 -8.12 -5.25
C LYS A 54 13.48 -8.86 -4.27
N VAL A 55 14.76 -8.51 -4.22
CA VAL A 55 15.76 -9.21 -3.39
C VAL A 55 15.41 -9.07 -1.91
N MET A 56 15.06 -7.87 -1.47
CA MET A 56 14.65 -7.63 -0.08
C MET A 56 13.41 -8.44 0.27
N LEU A 57 12.40 -8.48 -0.62
CA LEU A 57 11.19 -9.26 -0.38
C LEU A 57 11.50 -10.77 -0.30
N GLU A 58 12.33 -11.29 -1.21
CA GLU A 58 12.73 -12.71 -1.21
C GLU A 58 13.51 -13.08 0.06
N GLN A 59 14.34 -12.18 0.59
CA GLN A 59 15.08 -12.37 1.83
C GLN A 59 14.18 -12.50 3.07
N THR A 60 12.94 -11.99 3.03
CA THR A 60 11.98 -12.19 4.13
C THR A 60 11.53 -13.65 4.26
N GLY A 61 11.71 -14.47 3.22
CA GLY A 61 11.20 -15.84 3.16
C GLY A 61 9.69 -15.96 3.01
N ILE A 62 8.97 -14.83 2.94
CA ILE A 62 7.52 -14.78 2.78
C ILE A 62 7.18 -15.11 1.32
N LYS A 63 6.19 -15.99 1.12
CA LYS A 63 5.59 -16.23 -0.19
C LYS A 63 4.42 -15.25 -0.37
N PRO A 64 4.50 -14.29 -1.30
CA PRO A 64 3.49 -13.26 -1.52
C PRO A 64 2.05 -13.76 -1.58
N ASP A 65 1.79 -14.73 -2.46
CA ASP A 65 0.44 -15.22 -2.72
C ASP A 65 -0.12 -15.95 -1.48
N GLN A 66 0.71 -16.78 -0.85
CA GLN A 66 0.33 -17.50 0.38
C GLN A 66 0.02 -16.54 1.52
N TYR A 67 0.83 -15.49 1.70
CA TYR A 67 0.58 -14.47 2.72
C TYR A 67 -0.78 -13.79 2.52
N ILE A 68 -1.17 -13.46 1.29
CA ILE A 68 -2.48 -12.86 0.98
C ILE A 68 -3.60 -13.85 1.29
N TYR A 69 -3.46 -15.10 0.85
CA TYR A 69 -4.45 -16.15 1.07
C TYR A 69 -4.69 -16.42 2.56
N ASP A 70 -3.61 -16.54 3.34
CA ASP A 70 -3.68 -16.74 4.78
C ASP A 70 -4.31 -15.51 5.47
N LYS A 71 -3.92 -14.29 5.09
CA LYS A 71 -4.44 -13.04 5.65
C LYS A 71 -5.96 -12.93 5.51
N PHE A 72 -6.51 -13.35 4.36
CA PHE A 72 -7.94 -13.26 4.11
C PHE A 72 -8.70 -14.56 4.37
N GLY A 73 -8.03 -15.65 4.77
CA GLY A 73 -8.68 -16.96 4.93
C GLY A 73 -9.36 -17.43 3.65
N ILE A 74 -8.65 -17.31 2.52
CA ILE A 74 -9.08 -17.79 1.20
C ILE A 74 -8.06 -18.78 0.66
N ASP A 75 -8.44 -19.58 -0.32
CA ASP A 75 -7.50 -20.44 -1.05
C ASP A 75 -7.34 -19.99 -2.51
N SER A 76 -6.31 -20.49 -3.20
CA SER A 76 -6.01 -20.12 -4.58
C SER A 76 -7.15 -20.48 -5.54
N THR A 77 -7.81 -21.62 -5.34
CA THR A 77 -8.90 -22.10 -6.18
C THR A 77 -10.16 -21.24 -5.98
N GLN A 78 -10.42 -20.82 -4.74
CA GLN A 78 -11.50 -19.90 -4.39
C GLN A 78 -11.27 -18.54 -5.05
N PHE A 79 -10.04 -18.02 -4.98
CA PHE A 79 -9.67 -16.77 -5.62
C PHE A 79 -9.85 -16.85 -7.14
N GLU A 80 -9.29 -17.86 -7.80
CA GLU A 80 -9.39 -18.04 -9.26
C GLU A 80 -10.86 -18.11 -9.72
N LYS A 81 -11.70 -18.91 -9.04
CA LYS A 81 -13.13 -19.02 -9.38
C LYS A 81 -13.89 -17.72 -9.14
N SER A 82 -13.58 -17.02 -8.06
CA SER A 82 -14.22 -15.73 -7.76
C SER A 82 -13.79 -14.67 -8.76
N ASN A 83 -12.51 -14.60 -9.09
CA ASN A 83 -11.96 -13.69 -10.08
C ASN A 83 -12.56 -13.95 -11.47
N ALA A 84 -12.72 -15.22 -11.88
CA ALA A 84 -13.38 -15.58 -13.12
C ALA A 84 -14.86 -15.13 -13.12
N TYR A 85 -15.60 -15.39 -12.05
CA TYR A 85 -16.98 -14.92 -11.90
C TYR A 85 -17.09 -13.40 -12.04
N TYR A 86 -16.24 -12.62 -11.34
CA TYR A 86 -16.26 -11.17 -11.47
C TYR A 86 -15.87 -10.69 -12.87
N THR A 87 -14.88 -11.33 -13.51
CA THR A 87 -14.44 -10.96 -14.87
C THR A 87 -15.57 -11.09 -15.90
N GLU A 88 -16.49 -12.05 -15.72
CA GLU A 88 -17.66 -12.20 -16.59
C GLU A 88 -18.80 -11.20 -16.28
N ASN A 89 -18.83 -10.66 -15.06
CA ASN A 89 -19.80 -9.66 -14.61
C ASN A 89 -19.16 -8.26 -14.62
N TYR A 90 -19.07 -7.66 -15.81
CA TYR A 90 -18.36 -6.39 -16.02
C TYR A 90 -18.72 -5.29 -15.00
N ASP A 91 -20.01 -5.02 -14.80
CA ASP A 91 -20.48 -3.97 -13.89
C ASP A 91 -20.06 -4.22 -12.43
N ASP A 92 -20.01 -5.49 -12.00
CA ASP A 92 -19.56 -5.85 -10.65
C ASP A 92 -18.04 -5.65 -10.51
N TYR A 93 -17.29 -6.00 -11.56
CA TYR A 93 -15.83 -5.92 -11.53
C TYR A 93 -15.32 -4.50 -11.65
N GLU A 94 -16.01 -3.64 -12.42
CA GLU A 94 -15.73 -2.21 -12.49
C GLU A 94 -15.86 -1.58 -11.10
N ARG A 95 -16.95 -1.86 -10.38
CA ARG A 95 -17.13 -1.37 -9.00
C ARG A 95 -16.03 -1.85 -8.05
N VAL A 96 -15.61 -3.12 -8.17
CA VAL A 96 -14.49 -3.65 -7.38
C VAL A 96 -13.22 -2.87 -7.67
N PHE A 97 -12.86 -2.65 -8.94
CA PHE A 97 -11.64 -1.95 -9.30
C PHE A 97 -11.66 -0.47 -8.93
N ASP A 98 -12.80 0.20 -9.07
CA ASP A 98 -12.95 1.59 -8.64
C ASP A 98 -12.71 1.72 -7.13
N LYS A 99 -13.31 0.84 -6.31
CA LYS A 99 -13.05 0.81 -4.87
C LYS A 99 -11.59 0.51 -4.53
N VAL A 100 -10.93 -0.40 -5.27
CA VAL A 100 -9.49 -0.69 -5.11
C VAL A 100 -8.66 0.56 -5.40
N LYS A 101 -8.96 1.26 -6.50
CA LYS A 101 -8.28 2.48 -6.89
C LYS A 101 -8.44 3.58 -5.84
N ASP A 102 -9.66 3.78 -5.34
CA ASP A 102 -9.95 4.77 -4.29
C ASP A 102 -9.22 4.46 -2.98
N SER A 103 -9.15 3.17 -2.62
CA SER A 103 -8.41 2.70 -1.44
C SER A 103 -6.91 2.99 -1.57
N LEU A 104 -6.32 2.69 -2.73
CA LEU A 104 -4.91 2.96 -3.01
C LEU A 104 -4.60 4.46 -3.06
N GLN A 105 -5.50 5.27 -3.64
CA GLN A 105 -5.33 6.71 -3.72
C GLN A 105 -5.39 7.34 -2.33
N SER A 106 -6.33 6.91 -1.48
CA SER A 106 -6.46 7.38 -0.10
C SER A 106 -5.22 7.03 0.72
N LEU A 107 -4.73 5.79 0.58
CA LEU A 107 -3.49 5.35 1.22
C LEU A 107 -2.28 6.16 0.75
N LYS A 108 -2.18 6.46 -0.55
CA LYS A 108 -1.11 7.28 -1.09
C LYS A 108 -1.12 8.69 -0.50
N THR A 109 -2.28 9.36 -0.50
CA THR A 109 -2.41 10.71 0.05
C THR A 109 -2.00 10.74 1.52
N TYR A 110 -2.46 9.77 2.32
CA TYR A 110 -2.06 9.65 3.72
C TYR A 110 -0.53 9.50 3.88
N ILE A 111 0.10 8.63 3.09
CA ILE A 111 1.56 8.45 3.15
C ILE A 111 2.29 9.72 2.73
N ASP A 112 1.84 10.41 1.69
CA ASP A 112 2.46 11.67 1.22
C ASP A 112 2.40 12.77 2.30
N GLU A 113 1.28 12.86 3.04
CA GLU A 113 1.11 13.80 4.16
C GLU A 113 2.08 13.49 5.30
N VAL A 114 2.18 12.21 5.69
CA VAL A 114 3.11 11.76 6.74
C VAL A 114 4.55 12.08 6.34
N VAL A 115 4.96 11.75 5.13
CA VAL A 115 6.32 12.01 4.61
C VAL A 115 6.61 13.51 4.56
N ALA A 116 5.63 14.33 4.18
CA ALA A 116 5.78 15.78 4.16
C ALA A 116 6.02 16.33 5.57
N GLU A 117 5.28 15.85 6.57
CA GLU A 117 5.46 16.29 7.96
C GLU A 117 6.79 15.83 8.55
N GLU A 118 7.18 14.57 8.32
CA GLU A 118 8.50 14.07 8.73
C GLU A 118 9.63 14.95 8.19
N LYS A 119 9.53 15.36 6.92
CA LYS A 119 10.50 16.24 6.29
C LYS A 119 10.52 17.65 6.89
N ARG A 120 9.36 18.21 7.23
CA ARG A 120 9.26 19.52 7.90
C ARG A 120 9.90 19.50 9.29
N VAL A 121 9.68 18.43 10.03
CA VAL A 121 10.31 18.20 11.33
C VAL A 121 11.83 18.08 11.16
N GLU A 122 12.30 17.27 10.21
CA GLU A 122 13.73 17.11 9.92
C GLU A 122 14.40 18.44 9.55
N ASP A 123 13.80 19.22 8.65
CA ASP A 123 14.32 20.52 8.22
C ASP A 123 14.35 21.52 9.38
N SER A 124 13.36 21.50 10.27
CA SER A 124 13.30 22.35 11.46
C SER A 124 14.42 22.00 12.45
N ILE A 125 14.65 20.72 12.69
CA ILE A 125 15.76 20.24 13.54
C ILE A 125 17.10 20.61 12.92
N LYS A 126 17.28 20.42 11.62
CA LYS A 126 18.51 20.77 10.90
C LYS A 126 18.77 22.27 10.94
N LYS A 127 17.74 23.11 10.82
CA LYS A 127 17.85 24.56 10.96
C LYS A 127 18.25 24.95 12.39
N ALA A 128 17.60 24.38 13.41
CA ALA A 128 17.96 24.63 14.81
C ALA A 128 19.41 24.21 15.11
N LYS A 129 19.87 23.06 14.61
CA LYS A 129 21.27 22.62 14.73
C LYS A 129 22.25 23.58 14.03
N ARG A 130 21.87 24.16 12.89
CA ARG A 130 22.70 25.16 12.19
C ARG A 130 22.78 26.49 12.96
N GLU A 131 21.66 26.98 13.48
CA GLU A 131 21.61 28.19 14.30
C GLU A 131 22.43 28.03 15.60
N LYS A 132 22.32 26.89 16.30
CA LYS A 132 23.18 26.57 17.48
C LYS A 132 24.68 26.65 17.14
N ASN A 133 25.05 26.26 15.92
CA ASN A 133 26.43 26.26 15.47
C ASN A 133 26.91 27.59 14.86
N ARG A 134 26.03 28.60 14.75
CA ARG A 134 26.41 29.90 14.21
C ARG A 134 27.43 30.59 15.14
N PRO A 135 28.54 31.12 14.61
CA PRO A 135 29.61 31.70 15.44
C PRO A 135 29.15 32.92 16.25
N GLU A 136 28.15 33.65 15.76
CA GLU A 136 27.51 34.75 16.50
C GLU A 136 26.74 34.25 17.72
N PHE A 137 26.01 33.14 17.58
CA PHE A 137 25.27 32.51 18.68
C PHE A 137 26.23 31.92 19.72
N LYS A 138 27.32 31.28 19.29
CA LYS A 138 28.39 30.81 20.20
C LYS A 138 29.05 31.94 20.99
N LYS A 139 29.38 33.05 20.34
CA LYS A 139 29.96 34.23 21.01
C LYS A 139 29.00 34.87 22.01
N GLN A 140 27.70 34.89 21.70
CA GLN A 140 26.68 35.44 22.58
C GLN A 140 26.44 34.55 23.82
N VAL A 141 26.47 33.23 23.64
CA VAL A 141 26.41 32.25 24.73
C VAL A 141 27.66 32.31 25.63
N ASP A 142 28.87 32.46 25.07
CA ASP A 142 30.10 32.66 25.86
C ASP A 142 30.15 34.00 26.62
N SER A 143 29.44 35.02 26.11
CA SER A 143 29.39 36.36 26.74
C SER A 143 28.33 36.51 27.84
N THR A 144 27.40 35.54 27.94
CA THR A 144 26.40 35.48 29.00
C THR A 144 26.88 34.41 29.98
N GLU A 145 26.88 34.68 31.29
CA GLU A 145 27.30 33.71 32.34
C GLU A 145 26.27 32.58 32.49
N VAL A 146 25.96 31.89 31.40
CA VAL A 146 25.12 30.70 31.35
C VAL A 146 26.06 29.53 31.15
N ASP A 147 26.13 28.67 32.17
CA ASP A 147 26.96 27.47 32.17
C ASP A 147 26.68 26.62 30.92
N SER A 148 27.68 26.52 30.05
CA SER A 148 27.61 25.79 28.79
C SER A 148 27.28 24.30 28.98
N THR A 149 27.58 23.75 30.17
CA THR A 149 27.22 22.37 30.53
C THR A 149 25.72 22.18 30.76
N VAL A 150 25.01 23.22 31.19
CA VAL A 150 23.54 23.22 31.34
C VAL A 150 22.86 23.25 29.96
N ILE A 151 23.41 24.00 29.01
CA ILE A 151 22.88 24.04 27.64
C ILE A 151 23.11 22.71 26.92
N ASP A 152 24.28 22.10 27.10
CA ASP A 152 24.57 20.81 26.48
C ASP A 152 23.79 19.66 27.12
N SER A 153 23.55 19.68 28.43
CA SER A 153 22.67 18.70 29.08
C SER A 153 21.20 18.84 28.64
N ILE A 154 20.67 20.06 28.47
CA ILE A 154 19.32 20.29 27.92
C ILE A 154 19.25 19.82 26.45
N SER A 155 20.30 20.06 25.67
CA SER A 155 20.36 19.64 24.27
C SER A 155 20.42 18.12 24.12
N ILE A 156 21.15 17.43 25.01
CA ILE A 156 21.22 15.97 25.06
C ILE A 156 19.88 15.36 25.50
N GLU A 157 19.24 15.93 26.52
CA GLU A 157 17.93 15.47 26.99
C GLU A 157 16.85 15.65 25.90
N GLY A 158 16.89 16.76 25.17
CA GLY A 158 16.00 16.99 24.02
C GLY A 158 16.19 15.98 22.88
N GLU A 159 17.43 15.59 22.56
CA GLU A 159 17.70 14.53 21.56
C GLU A 159 17.21 13.16 22.06
N LYS A 160 17.40 12.86 23.35
CA LYS A 160 16.94 11.61 23.98
C LYS A 160 15.42 11.50 23.99
N ILE A 161 14.72 12.59 24.28
CA ILE A 161 13.26 12.67 24.21
C ILE A 161 12.80 12.50 22.76
N LEU A 162 13.44 13.16 21.78
CA LEU A 162 13.10 13.01 20.37
C LEU A 162 13.30 11.57 19.86
N ASP A 163 14.37 10.90 20.26
CA ASP A 163 14.64 9.50 19.91
C ASP A 163 13.61 8.56 20.56
N SER A 164 13.18 8.86 21.79
CA SER A 164 12.10 8.12 22.46
C SER A 164 10.74 8.32 21.81
N LEU A 165 10.45 9.51 21.26
CA LEU A 165 9.24 9.79 20.49
C LEU A 165 9.25 9.05 19.15
N LYS A 166 10.39 9.02 18.45
CA LYS A 166 10.55 8.23 17.20
C LYS A 166 10.40 6.72 17.44
N GLN A 167 10.90 6.20 18.56
CA GLN A 167 10.69 4.80 18.95
C GLN A 167 9.23 4.52 19.33
N ASN A 168 8.55 5.45 19.99
CA ASN A 168 7.13 5.33 20.30
C ASN A 168 6.23 5.48 19.08
N GLU A 169 6.59 6.29 18.08
CA GLU A 169 5.87 6.33 16.80
C GLU A 169 6.15 5.09 15.95
N ALA A 170 7.32 4.46 16.05
CA ALA A 170 7.56 3.17 15.41
C ALA A 170 6.77 2.02 16.08
N SER A 171 6.53 2.08 17.39
CA SER A 171 5.74 1.09 18.13
C SER A 171 4.23 1.36 18.07
N ASN A 172 3.81 2.62 18.19
CA ASN A 172 2.41 3.07 18.03
C ASN A 172 2.01 3.27 16.57
N GLY A 173 2.91 3.38 15.61
CA GLY A 173 2.60 3.29 14.19
C GLY A 173 2.17 1.87 13.81
N ILE A 174 2.56 0.87 14.61
CA ILE A 174 2.06 -0.51 14.52
C ILE A 174 0.78 -0.68 15.36
N SER A 175 0.61 0.05 16.47
CA SER A 175 -0.58 -0.03 17.34
C SER A 175 -1.76 0.87 16.93
N SER A 176 -1.54 2.04 16.34
CA SER A 176 -2.53 2.98 15.78
C SER A 176 -3.00 2.54 14.39
N LYS A 177 -2.15 1.80 13.66
CA LYS A 177 -2.58 0.98 12.51
C LYS A 177 -3.62 -0.08 12.88
N ARG A 178 -3.84 -0.36 14.18
CA ARG A 178 -4.93 -1.23 14.66
C ARG A 178 -6.23 -0.49 15.00
N GLU A 179 -6.33 0.82 14.81
CA GLU A 179 -7.52 1.57 15.26
C GLU A 179 -7.81 2.83 14.43
N LEU A 180 -7.60 2.78 13.12
CA LEU A 180 -8.15 3.79 12.20
C LEU A 180 -8.89 3.11 11.07
N ASP A 181 -10.18 2.94 11.32
CA ASP A 181 -11.15 2.39 10.39
C ASP A 181 -12.42 3.27 10.39
N PRO A 182 -12.79 3.87 9.24
CA PRO A 182 -14.17 4.21 8.95
C PRO A 182 -14.86 3.18 8.00
N SER A 183 -14.24 2.05 7.65
CA SER A 183 -14.71 1.12 6.61
C SER A 183 -14.30 -0.38 6.73
N GLY A 184 -14.34 -0.99 7.91
CA GLY A 184 -14.27 -2.43 8.18
C GLY A 184 -13.00 -3.20 7.79
N PHE A 185 -11.77 -2.69 7.99
CA PHE A 185 -10.54 -3.47 7.76
C PHE A 185 -9.85 -3.95 9.06
N PHE A 186 -10.41 -4.99 9.69
CA PHE A 186 -9.71 -5.79 10.70
C PHE A 186 -10.04 -7.26 10.56
N PHE A 187 -9.02 -8.11 10.41
CA PHE A 187 -8.95 -9.42 11.07
C PHE A 187 -7.48 -9.81 11.29
N PHE A 188 -7.09 -9.71 12.57
CA PHE A 188 -5.89 -10.15 13.34
C PHE A 188 -4.47 -9.84 12.87
#